data_AF-A0A8H3CE19-F1
#
_entry.id   AF-A0A8H3CE19-F1
#
_cell.length_a   1.000
_cell.length_b   1.000
_cell.length_c   1.000
_cell.angle_alpha   90.00
_cell.angle_beta   90.00
_cell.angle_gamma   90.00
#
_symmetry.space_group_name_H-M   'P 1'
#
loop_
_entity.id
_entity.type
_entity.pdbx_description
1 polymer ?
#
loop_
_entity_poly.entity_id
_entity_poly.type
_entity_poly.pdbx_seq_one_letter_code
_entity_poly.pdbx_strand_id
1 'polypeptide(L)'
;MVKTLDLDLRPGLGAGPFELGASLFDVLNFLRQPSPPAFPSVSVKYDTTSPAASPIILHLRPHIDLLFTQQTQRLHTISLSLHRNNQQHIPLVLSYKDEVLSGPDVAPHRTAVQRMMGPTYKGERMRYPGVWFSFEDDVPGATGVPNTAEGNAEVKRVVVTQRQEQSEHDNEEHFEEVVPNPTMYGDIKKAVIKIHDGIYLHFFTPEPEDPPIHIRLGVTTAEDLTCDLGPPVLTHYKEDDRMSIHATGQDDEESYFYNYFQHGMDFLISGKTHRVRKIIVHSNVPGSPLFQRYKRCPWEFSLSFQNAARPSHPIEPGTTPPTATDLDSSVPKIGKKNKIKKKTESERPRTSFEVYDNTPNDSQETVAFYDTIDILKSKLGQGSRHSAQPSMQLERTADLPQNELLTLSNSTTHLYAFDGVFCEASELGDVLCVGLF
;
A
#
# COMPACT_ATOMS: atom_id res chain seq x y z
N MET A 1 9.79 36.35 -24.60
CA MET A 1 10.06 34.90 -24.57
C MET A 1 8.74 34.23 -24.27
N VAL A 2 8.22 33.38 -25.16
CA VAL A 2 6.97 32.64 -24.89
C VAL A 2 7.30 31.63 -23.79
N LYS A 3 6.55 31.64 -22.69
CA LYS A 3 6.70 30.63 -21.64
C LYS A 3 6.25 29.30 -22.23
N THR A 4 7.10 28.28 -22.24
CA THR A 4 6.82 26.91 -22.67
C THR A 4 6.78 26.00 -21.45
N LEU A 5 6.09 24.85 -21.58
CA LEU A 5 6.25 23.71 -20.67
C LEU A 5 7.20 22.74 -21.38
N ASP A 6 8.42 22.61 -20.90
CA ASP A 6 9.43 21.76 -21.52
C ASP A 6 9.50 20.44 -20.75
N LEU A 7 9.26 19.32 -21.44
CA LEU A 7 9.36 17.97 -20.87
C LEU A 7 10.31 17.13 -21.71
N ASP A 8 11.19 16.39 -21.03
CA ASP A 8 12.03 15.37 -21.64
C ASP A 8 11.36 14.00 -21.53
N LEU A 9 11.18 13.34 -22.66
CA LEU A 9 10.57 12.02 -22.76
C LEU A 9 11.61 10.93 -22.47
N ARG A 10 11.34 10.09 -21.46
CA ARG A 10 12.19 8.95 -21.08
C ARG A 10 11.38 7.64 -21.19
N PRO A 11 11.38 6.96 -22.36
CA PRO A 11 10.55 5.78 -22.59
C PRO A 11 10.81 4.65 -21.58
N GLY A 12 9.74 4.21 -20.91
CA GLY A 12 9.82 3.21 -19.84
C GLY A 12 10.12 3.75 -18.46
N LEU A 13 10.41 5.06 -18.32
CA LEU A 13 10.90 5.66 -17.08
C LEU A 13 10.05 6.86 -16.63
N GLY A 14 9.72 7.80 -17.52
CA GLY A 14 9.04 9.03 -17.11
C GLY A 14 8.97 10.11 -18.18
N ALA A 15 8.46 11.28 -17.79
CA ALA A 15 8.49 12.50 -18.59
C ALA A 15 8.65 13.74 -17.70
N GLY A 16 9.67 14.57 -17.97
CA GLY A 16 9.95 15.75 -17.15
C GLY A 16 10.20 15.38 -15.68
N PRO A 17 9.51 15.99 -14.71
CA PRO A 17 9.68 15.67 -13.29
C PRO A 17 8.93 14.41 -12.85
N PHE A 18 8.13 13.77 -13.71
CA PHE A 18 7.29 12.64 -13.34
C PHE A 18 7.95 11.32 -13.74
N GLU A 19 8.12 10.43 -12.76
CA GLU A 19 8.75 9.12 -12.91
C GLU A 19 7.76 8.00 -12.57
N LEU A 20 7.76 6.95 -13.39
CA LEU A 20 6.95 5.76 -13.14
C LEU A 20 7.36 5.09 -11.83
N GLY A 21 6.40 4.76 -10.97
CA GLY A 21 6.64 4.27 -9.62
C GLY A 21 6.75 5.37 -8.55
N ALA A 22 6.79 6.66 -8.92
CA ALA A 22 6.66 7.74 -7.94
C ALA A 22 5.31 7.64 -7.21
N SER A 23 5.28 7.93 -5.91
CA SER A 23 4.04 7.85 -5.15
C SER A 23 3.15 9.06 -5.39
N LEU A 24 1.83 8.87 -5.24
CA LEU A 24 0.86 9.97 -5.30
C LEU A 24 1.18 11.08 -4.28
N PHE A 25 1.62 10.69 -3.09
CA PHE A 25 2.02 11.62 -2.02
C PHE A 25 3.18 12.52 -2.45
N ASP A 26 4.23 11.92 -3.01
CA ASP A 26 5.42 12.68 -3.43
C ASP A 26 5.12 13.58 -4.62
N VAL A 27 4.32 13.11 -5.59
CA VAL A 27 3.90 13.90 -6.75
C VAL A 27 3.04 15.09 -6.32
N LEU A 28 2.05 14.90 -5.45
CA LEU A 28 1.22 16.00 -4.97
C LEU A 28 2.01 16.98 -4.09
N ASN A 29 2.95 16.51 -3.28
CA ASN A 29 3.86 17.38 -2.54
C ASN A 29 4.75 18.22 -3.46
N PHE A 30 5.29 17.63 -4.52
CA PHE A 30 6.03 18.36 -5.55
C PHE A 30 5.14 19.45 -6.20
N LEU A 31 3.91 19.11 -6.57
CA LEU A 31 2.97 20.06 -7.19
C LEU A 31 2.52 21.19 -6.25
N ARG A 32 2.53 20.97 -4.93
CA ARG A 32 2.24 21.98 -3.91
C ARG A 32 3.40 22.97 -3.69
N GLN A 33 4.64 22.61 -4.06
CA GLN A 33 5.78 23.49 -3.85
C GLN A 33 5.62 24.80 -4.63
N PRO A 34 6.00 25.96 -4.04
CA PRO A 34 5.93 27.25 -4.73
C PRO A 34 6.81 27.24 -5.97
N SER A 35 6.21 26.97 -7.13
CA SER A 35 6.86 26.99 -8.43
C SER A 35 6.08 27.92 -9.37
N PRO A 36 6.73 28.53 -10.38
CA PRO A 36 6.00 29.32 -11.39
C PRO A 36 4.89 28.44 -11.97
N PRO A 37 3.70 28.98 -12.30
CA PRO A 37 2.54 28.16 -12.69
C PRO A 37 2.84 27.43 -13.99
N ALA A 38 3.33 26.19 -13.88
CA ALA A 38 3.50 25.24 -14.98
C ALA A 38 2.17 24.51 -15.21
N PHE A 39 1.40 24.32 -14.14
CA PHE A 39 0.10 23.64 -14.12
C PHE A 39 -0.95 24.57 -13.50
N PRO A 40 -1.66 25.38 -14.31
CA PRO A 40 -2.65 26.34 -13.80
C PRO A 40 -3.82 25.69 -13.03
N SER A 41 -4.10 24.42 -13.29
CA SER A 41 -5.15 23.66 -12.62
C SER A 41 -4.73 22.22 -12.45
N VAL A 42 -4.82 21.74 -11.21
CA VAL A 42 -4.60 20.36 -10.81
C VAL A 42 -5.92 19.83 -10.25
N SER A 43 -6.39 18.70 -10.76
CA SER A 43 -7.58 18.02 -10.23
C SER A 43 -7.30 16.55 -9.97
N VAL A 44 -7.80 16.05 -8.83
CA VAL A 44 -7.73 14.65 -8.43
C VAL A 44 -9.07 14.01 -8.75
N LYS A 45 -9.08 12.94 -9.53
CA LYS A 45 -10.27 12.12 -9.81
C LYS A 45 -10.06 10.71 -9.29
N TYR A 46 -11.10 10.17 -8.68
CA TYR A 46 -11.15 8.84 -8.08
C TYR A 46 -12.60 8.36 -8.11
N ASP A 47 -12.82 7.06 -7.93
CA ASP A 47 -14.17 6.52 -7.79
C ASP A 47 -14.70 6.84 -6.38
N THR A 48 -15.77 7.62 -6.30
CA THR A 48 -16.39 7.99 -5.02
C THR A 48 -17.13 6.84 -4.35
N THR A 49 -17.41 5.75 -5.08
CA THR A 49 -18.06 4.55 -4.53
C THR A 49 -17.08 3.54 -3.95
N SER A 50 -15.82 3.56 -4.42
CA SER A 50 -14.74 2.71 -3.93
C SER A 50 -13.42 3.48 -3.88
N PRO A 51 -13.29 4.51 -3.02
CA PRO A 51 -12.13 5.39 -3.02
C PRO A 51 -10.86 4.70 -2.53
N ALA A 52 -10.96 3.71 -1.63
CA ALA A 52 -9.79 3.00 -1.12
C ALA A 52 -9.16 2.03 -2.12
N ALA A 53 -9.97 1.45 -3.03
CA ALA A 53 -9.58 0.34 -3.91
C ALA A 53 -9.64 0.69 -5.41
N SER A 54 -9.86 1.95 -5.78
CA SER A 54 -9.87 2.40 -7.17
C SER A 54 -8.58 3.12 -7.58
N PRO A 55 -8.22 3.11 -8.88
CA PRO A 55 -7.15 3.94 -9.42
C PRO A 55 -7.44 5.43 -9.27
N ILE A 56 -6.38 6.24 -9.20
CA ILE A 56 -6.50 7.70 -9.04
C ILE A 56 -5.91 8.38 -10.27
N ILE A 57 -6.61 9.38 -10.80
CA ILE A 57 -6.13 10.18 -11.93
C ILE A 57 -5.86 11.61 -11.47
N LEU A 58 -4.65 12.10 -11.70
CA LEU A 58 -4.35 13.53 -11.60
C LEU A 58 -4.39 14.16 -12.98
N HIS A 59 -5.27 15.14 -13.18
CA HIS A 59 -5.25 15.97 -14.37
C HIS A 59 -4.47 17.25 -14.08
N LEU A 60 -3.32 17.42 -14.72
CA LEU A 60 -2.52 18.64 -14.74
C LEU A 60 -2.81 19.37 -16.06
N ARG A 61 -3.82 20.24 -16.02
CA ARG A 61 -4.29 20.90 -17.23
C ARG A 61 -3.23 21.88 -17.75
N PRO A 62 -3.06 21.98 -19.07
CA PRO A 62 -3.88 21.35 -20.11
C PRO A 62 -3.30 20.05 -20.68
N HIS A 63 -2.09 19.65 -20.30
CA HIS A 63 -1.32 18.69 -21.10
C HIS A 63 -1.16 17.30 -20.49
N ILE A 64 -1.22 17.15 -19.17
CA ILE A 64 -0.74 15.93 -18.53
C ILE A 64 -1.86 15.28 -17.72
N ASP A 65 -2.06 13.99 -17.94
CA ASP A 65 -2.85 13.14 -17.06
C ASP A 65 -1.94 12.05 -16.49
N LEU A 66 -1.96 11.89 -15.17
CA LEU A 66 -1.16 10.91 -14.44
C LEU A 66 -2.10 9.87 -13.81
N LEU A 67 -1.91 8.60 -14.13
CA LEU A 67 -2.68 7.49 -13.55
C LEU A 67 -1.86 6.82 -12.45
N PHE A 68 -2.45 6.72 -11.26
CA PHE A 68 -1.88 6.03 -10.11
C PHE A 68 -2.62 4.73 -9.85
N THR A 69 -1.87 3.70 -9.46
CA THR A 69 -2.41 2.38 -9.13
C THR A 69 -3.30 2.41 -7.90
N GLN A 70 -4.18 1.42 -7.80
CA GLN A 70 -5.18 1.35 -6.74
C GLN A 70 -4.61 0.86 -5.40
N GLN A 71 -3.69 -0.11 -5.40
CA GLN A 71 -3.20 -0.70 -4.15
C GLN A 71 -2.11 0.17 -3.53
N THR A 72 -1.07 0.50 -4.30
CA THR A 72 0.11 1.18 -3.76
C THR A 72 0.18 2.68 -4.06
N GLN A 73 -0.80 3.22 -4.81
CA GLN A 73 -0.86 4.63 -5.23
C GLN A 73 0.43 5.08 -5.94
N ARG A 74 0.91 4.27 -6.88
CA ARG A 74 2.13 4.49 -7.65
C ARG A 74 1.83 4.96 -9.06
N LEU A 75 2.63 5.89 -9.58
CA LEU A 75 2.46 6.42 -10.93
C LEU A 75 2.70 5.31 -11.96
N HIS A 76 1.63 4.86 -12.60
CA HIS A 76 1.63 3.78 -13.58
C HIS A 76 1.69 4.30 -15.02
N THR A 77 0.94 5.37 -15.31
CA THR A 77 0.85 5.93 -16.67
C THR A 77 1.02 7.44 -16.65
N ILE A 78 1.81 7.96 -17.59
CA ILE A 78 1.90 9.39 -17.89
C ILE A 78 1.34 9.60 -19.29
N SER A 79 0.23 10.33 -19.41
CA SER A 79 -0.39 10.68 -20.68
C SER A 79 -0.19 12.16 -20.99
N LEU A 80 0.36 12.46 -22.17
CA LEU A 80 0.68 13.80 -22.63
C LEU A 80 -0.18 14.13 -23.86
N SER A 81 -0.99 15.18 -23.76
CA SER A 81 -1.80 15.73 -24.84
C SER A 81 -1.06 16.89 -25.53
N LEU A 82 -0.73 16.72 -26.80
CA LEU A 82 0.11 17.65 -27.57
C LEU A 82 -0.72 18.77 -28.22
N HIS A 83 -1.30 19.65 -27.39
CA HIS A 83 -2.08 20.80 -27.88
C HIS A 83 -1.16 21.88 -28.49
N ARG A 84 -0.84 21.76 -29.78
CA ARG A 84 0.11 22.66 -30.47
C ARG A 84 -0.50 24.00 -30.92
N ASN A 85 -1.77 24.00 -31.32
CA ASN A 85 -2.40 25.16 -31.98
C ASN A 85 -3.36 25.95 -31.07
N ASN A 86 -3.29 25.77 -29.75
CA ASN A 86 -4.20 26.45 -28.83
C ASN A 86 -3.53 27.68 -28.19
N GLN A 87 -3.91 28.89 -28.63
CA GLN A 87 -3.42 30.15 -28.08
C GLN A 87 -3.82 30.39 -26.62
N GLN A 88 -4.73 29.58 -26.06
CA GLN A 88 -5.22 29.72 -24.69
C GLN A 88 -4.30 29.07 -23.64
N HIS A 89 -3.34 28.26 -24.06
CA HIS A 89 -2.53 27.43 -23.17
C HIS A 89 -1.03 27.62 -23.41
N ILE A 90 -0.24 27.47 -22.34
CA ILE A 90 1.22 27.41 -22.44
C ILE A 90 1.58 26.21 -23.33
N PRO A 91 2.32 26.37 -24.44
CA PRO A 91 2.64 25.26 -25.31
C PRO A 91 3.59 24.26 -24.65
N LEU A 92 3.32 22.97 -24.88
CA LEU A 92 4.19 21.86 -24.49
C LEU A 92 5.28 21.63 -25.56
N VAL A 93 6.54 21.70 -25.13
CA VAL A 93 7.70 21.22 -25.90
C VAL A 93 8.09 19.86 -25.34
N LEU A 94 8.09 18.84 -26.19
CA LEU A 94 8.49 17.49 -25.85
C LEU A 94 9.80 17.15 -26.56
N SER A 95 10.84 16.86 -25.80
CA SER A 95 12.14 16.44 -26.33
C SER A 95 12.40 14.95 -26.07
N TYR A 96 13.27 14.35 -26.88
CA TYR A 96 13.78 12.99 -26.67
C TYR A 96 15.24 12.97 -27.08
N LYS A 97 16.13 12.52 -26.18
CA LYS A 97 17.61 12.54 -26.39
C LYS A 97 18.11 13.90 -26.87
N ASP A 98 17.69 14.97 -26.19
CA ASP A 98 18.04 16.37 -26.47
C ASP A 98 17.54 16.92 -27.83
N GLU A 99 16.78 16.14 -28.61
CA GLU A 99 16.12 16.62 -29.83
C GLU A 99 14.65 16.93 -29.58
N VAL A 100 14.14 18.01 -30.18
CA VAL A 100 12.73 18.40 -30.07
C VAL A 100 11.87 17.48 -30.94
N LEU A 101 11.02 16.68 -30.31
CA LEU A 101 10.05 15.81 -30.97
C LEU A 101 8.77 16.57 -31.33
N SER A 102 8.30 17.43 -30.42
CA SER A 102 7.11 18.26 -30.58
C SER A 102 7.32 19.64 -29.96
N GLY A 103 6.80 20.68 -30.60
CA GLY A 103 6.77 22.05 -30.07
C GLY A 103 5.85 22.96 -30.88
N PRO A 104 5.79 24.28 -30.59
CA PRO A 104 4.95 25.22 -31.33
C PRO A 104 5.15 25.12 -32.85
N ASP A 105 6.41 25.13 -33.29
CA ASP A 105 6.76 25.12 -34.72
C ASP A 105 7.11 23.72 -35.26
N VAL A 106 7.12 22.69 -34.40
CA VAL A 106 7.55 21.32 -34.75
C VAL A 106 6.40 20.33 -34.52
N ALA A 107 5.87 19.80 -35.62
CA ALA A 107 4.79 18.81 -35.61
C ALA A 107 5.33 17.36 -35.47
N PRO A 108 4.91 16.59 -34.45
CA PRO A 108 5.37 15.21 -34.26
C PRO A 108 4.61 14.28 -35.21
N HIS A 109 5.04 14.18 -36.46
CA HIS A 109 4.44 13.22 -37.39
C HIS A 109 4.99 11.80 -37.21
N ARG A 110 4.22 10.79 -37.65
CA ARG A 110 4.58 9.36 -37.65
C ARG A 110 6.03 9.11 -38.11
N THR A 111 6.44 9.70 -39.23
CA THR A 111 7.80 9.50 -39.79
C THR A 111 8.88 10.17 -38.95
N ALA A 112 8.58 11.31 -38.32
CA ALA A 112 9.52 12.00 -37.42
C ALA A 112 9.78 11.16 -36.16
N VAL A 113 8.73 10.59 -35.56
CA VAL A 113 8.86 9.68 -34.41
C VAL A 113 9.69 8.45 -34.78
N GLN A 114 9.40 7.80 -35.93
CA GLN A 114 10.15 6.64 -36.39
C GLN A 114 11.62 6.94 -36.69
N ARG A 115 11.91 8.12 -37.28
CA ARG A 115 13.28 8.56 -37.52
C ARG A 115 14.05 8.75 -36.22
N MET A 116 13.41 9.29 -35.20
CA MET A 116 14.06 9.65 -33.93
C MET A 116 14.19 8.44 -32.98
N MET A 117 13.18 7.57 -32.90
CA MET A 117 13.15 6.43 -31.98
C MET A 117 13.61 5.11 -32.60
N GLY A 118 13.62 5.00 -33.94
CA GLY A 118 13.97 3.77 -34.64
C GLY A 118 12.74 2.87 -34.90
N PRO A 119 12.92 1.53 -34.91
CA PRO A 119 11.83 0.59 -35.20
C PRO A 119 10.66 0.76 -34.24
N THR A 120 9.46 0.98 -34.79
CA THR A 120 8.21 1.03 -34.03
C THR A 120 7.26 -0.06 -34.50
N TYR A 121 6.49 -0.61 -33.57
CA TYR A 121 5.51 -1.65 -33.86
C TYR A 121 4.22 -1.03 -34.37
N LYS A 122 3.71 -1.60 -35.47
CA LYS A 122 2.44 -1.19 -36.10
C LYS A 122 1.26 -1.83 -35.36
N GLY A 123 0.13 -1.13 -35.37
CA GLY A 123 -1.15 -1.53 -34.77
C GLY A 123 -2.11 -0.34 -34.83
N GLU A 124 -3.20 -0.38 -34.05
CA GLU A 124 -4.10 0.77 -33.85
C GLU A 124 -3.34 2.00 -33.33
N ARG A 125 -2.34 1.76 -32.48
CA ARG A 125 -1.42 2.78 -31.93
C ARG A 125 0.01 2.46 -32.36
N MET A 126 0.86 3.48 -32.49
CA MET A 126 2.30 3.24 -32.71
C MET A 126 2.98 2.97 -31.36
N ARG A 127 3.74 1.87 -31.25
CA ARG A 127 4.43 1.49 -30.00
C ARG A 127 5.95 1.49 -30.14
N TYR A 128 6.62 1.95 -29.09
CA TYR A 128 8.07 1.80 -28.84
C TYR A 128 8.22 1.31 -27.39
N PRO A 129 9.27 0.56 -27.00
CA PRO A 129 9.39 0.04 -25.63
C PRO A 129 9.21 1.13 -24.55
N GLY A 130 8.12 1.02 -23.77
CA GLY A 130 7.76 1.95 -22.69
C GLY A 130 7.12 3.28 -23.14
N VAL A 131 6.70 3.41 -24.40
CA VAL A 131 5.91 4.56 -24.87
C VAL A 131 5.03 4.18 -26.06
N TRP A 132 3.82 4.73 -26.11
CA TRP A 132 2.96 4.61 -27.29
C TRP A 132 2.37 5.95 -27.70
N PHE A 133 2.02 6.05 -28.97
CA PHE A 133 1.57 7.27 -29.62
C PHE A 133 0.19 7.04 -30.24
N SER A 134 -0.72 7.98 -30.00
CA SER A 134 -2.04 8.04 -30.64
C SER A 134 -2.15 9.24 -31.58
N PHE A 135 -2.91 9.05 -32.66
CA PHE A 135 -3.15 10.03 -33.72
C PHE A 135 -4.56 10.64 -33.63
N GLU A 136 -5.42 10.11 -32.77
CA GLU A 136 -6.79 10.58 -32.58
C GLU A 136 -6.85 11.62 -31.46
N ASP A 137 -7.74 12.61 -31.65
CA ASP A 137 -8.15 13.53 -30.59
C ASP A 137 -9.24 12.84 -29.76
N ASP A 138 -9.12 12.83 -28.43
CA ASP A 138 -10.16 12.28 -27.54
C ASP A 138 -11.43 13.14 -27.59
N VAL A 139 -12.29 12.91 -28.56
CA VAL A 139 -13.65 13.48 -28.62
C VAL A 139 -14.65 12.39 -28.22
N PRO A 140 -15.24 12.44 -27.00
CA PRO A 140 -16.24 11.48 -26.58
C PRO A 140 -17.45 11.53 -27.52
N GLY A 141 -17.82 10.38 -28.10
CA GLY A 141 -19.01 10.24 -28.96
C GLY A 141 -18.76 10.33 -30.47
N ALA A 142 -17.52 10.51 -30.92
CA ALA A 142 -17.17 10.25 -32.31
C ALA A 142 -17.07 8.74 -32.52
N THR A 143 -18.12 8.12 -33.05
CA THR A 143 -18.02 6.82 -33.73
C THR A 143 -17.23 7.03 -35.03
N GLY A 144 -15.93 7.28 -34.87
CA GLY A 144 -14.99 7.38 -35.96
C GLY A 144 -14.76 5.99 -36.52
N VAL A 145 -15.19 5.76 -37.76
CA VAL A 145 -14.73 4.64 -38.60
C VAL A 145 -13.20 4.52 -38.43
N PRO A 146 -12.63 3.33 -38.20
CA PRO A 146 -11.19 3.17 -38.09
C PRO A 146 -10.59 3.49 -39.45
N ASN A 147 -10.28 4.76 -39.68
CA ASN A 147 -9.49 5.14 -40.83
C ASN A 147 -8.10 4.61 -40.55
N THR A 148 -7.79 3.47 -41.19
CA THR A 148 -6.45 3.00 -41.47
C THR A 148 -5.56 4.18 -41.82
N ALA A 149 -4.87 4.76 -40.84
CA ALA A 149 -3.96 5.87 -41.01
C ALA A 149 -2.64 5.35 -41.59
N GLU A 150 -2.72 4.78 -42.80
CA GLU A 150 -1.59 4.54 -43.68
C GLU A 150 -1.13 5.89 -44.24
N GLY A 151 -0.39 6.65 -43.43
CA GLY A 151 0.10 7.97 -43.79
C GLY A 151 0.94 8.63 -42.70
N ASN A 152 1.51 9.79 -43.03
CA ASN A 152 2.33 10.60 -42.12
C ASN A 152 1.46 11.41 -41.12
N ALA A 153 0.58 10.74 -40.39
CA ALA A 153 -0.34 11.36 -39.44
C ALA A 153 0.41 12.08 -38.29
N GLU A 154 -0.18 13.17 -37.79
CA GLU A 154 0.33 13.90 -36.62
C GLU A 154 -0.04 13.16 -35.34
N VAL A 155 0.92 13.00 -34.43
CA VAL A 155 0.70 12.47 -33.10
C VAL A 155 -0.01 13.51 -32.24
N LYS A 156 -1.11 13.10 -31.62
CA LYS A 156 -1.91 13.94 -30.72
C LYS A 156 -1.65 13.62 -29.25
N ARG A 157 -1.32 12.37 -28.95
CA ARG A 157 -1.04 11.91 -27.59
C ARG A 157 0.19 11.02 -27.53
N VAL A 158 0.98 11.22 -26.48
CA VAL A 158 2.10 10.36 -26.08
C VAL A 158 1.79 9.77 -24.72
N VAL A 159 1.95 8.47 -24.56
CA VAL A 159 1.71 7.81 -23.28
C VAL A 159 2.93 6.98 -22.89
N VAL A 160 3.43 7.22 -21.69
CA VAL A 160 4.58 6.53 -21.09
C VAL A 160 4.08 5.52 -20.07
N THR A 161 4.57 4.29 -20.17
CA THR A 161 4.31 3.17 -19.27
C THR A 161 5.61 2.40 -19.07
N GLN A 162 5.66 1.47 -18.09
CA GLN A 162 6.83 0.60 -17.96
C GLN A 162 7.01 -0.26 -19.20
N ARG A 163 8.24 -0.73 -19.43
CA ARG A 163 8.52 -1.67 -20.51
C ARG A 163 7.92 -3.02 -20.13
N GLN A 164 6.87 -3.42 -20.82
CA GLN A 164 6.38 -4.80 -20.74
C GLN A 164 7.36 -5.70 -21.49
N GLU A 165 7.85 -6.74 -20.83
CA GLU A 165 8.42 -7.89 -21.52
C GLU A 165 7.24 -8.61 -22.19
N GLN A 166 7.35 -8.96 -23.48
CA GLN A 166 6.28 -9.61 -24.21
C GLN A 166 6.05 -11.02 -23.63
N SER A 167 5.16 -11.18 -22.65
CA SER A 167 4.59 -12.47 -22.30
C SER A 167 3.40 -12.75 -23.20
N GLU A 168 3.38 -13.89 -23.87
CA GLU A 168 2.35 -14.30 -24.84
C GLU A 168 0.96 -14.61 -24.22
N HIS A 169 0.71 -14.19 -22.98
CA HIS A 169 -0.50 -14.48 -22.20
C HIS A 169 -1.11 -13.22 -21.57
N ASP A 170 -1.30 -12.17 -22.36
CA ASP A 170 -2.12 -11.02 -21.94
C ASP A 170 -3.61 -11.34 -22.20
N ASN A 171 -4.18 -12.22 -21.39
CA ASN A 171 -5.63 -12.29 -21.21
C ASN A 171 -5.99 -11.61 -19.88
N GLU A 172 -6.92 -10.67 -19.99
CA GLU A 172 -7.68 -9.98 -18.94
C GLU A 172 -7.13 -8.65 -18.40
N GLU A 173 -7.99 -7.64 -18.52
CA GLU A 173 -7.88 -6.25 -18.13
C GLU A 173 -7.79 -6.08 -16.60
N HIS A 174 -6.80 -6.69 -15.95
CA HIS A 174 -6.42 -6.27 -14.61
C HIS A 174 -5.43 -5.11 -14.72
N PHE A 175 -5.79 -3.97 -14.11
CA PHE A 175 -4.83 -2.89 -13.86
C PHE A 175 -3.75 -3.43 -12.92
N GLU A 176 -2.65 -3.90 -13.48
CA GLU A 176 -1.53 -4.44 -12.72
C GLU A 176 -0.81 -3.32 -11.95
N GLU A 177 -0.28 -3.69 -10.77
CA GLU A 177 0.58 -2.80 -10.01
C GLU A 177 1.89 -2.54 -10.75
N VAL A 178 2.52 -1.39 -10.47
CA VAL A 178 3.81 -1.02 -11.06
C VAL A 178 4.88 -2.04 -10.64
N VAL A 179 5.62 -2.59 -11.61
CA VAL A 179 6.75 -3.47 -11.34
C VAL A 179 7.82 -2.69 -10.56
N PRO A 180 8.36 -3.23 -9.45
CA PRO A 180 9.36 -2.55 -8.64
C PRO A 180 10.50 -1.97 -9.47
N ASN A 181 10.83 -0.71 -9.23
CA ASN A 181 11.87 0.03 -9.94
C ASN A 181 12.62 0.98 -8.98
N PRO A 182 13.74 1.58 -9.41
CA PRO A 182 14.56 2.43 -8.53
C PRO A 182 13.84 3.60 -7.87
N THR A 183 12.83 4.18 -8.51
CA THR A 183 12.02 5.29 -7.97
C THR A 183 11.20 4.85 -6.74
N MET A 184 11.00 3.54 -6.55
CA MET A 184 10.24 2.98 -5.44
C MET A 184 11.12 2.60 -4.24
N TYR A 185 12.44 2.50 -4.41
CA TYR A 185 13.33 1.99 -3.37
C TYR A 185 13.33 2.87 -2.12
N GLY A 186 13.34 2.24 -0.94
CA GLY A 186 13.26 2.93 0.35
C GLY A 186 11.82 3.26 0.79
N ASP A 187 10.82 3.00 -0.04
CA ASP A 187 9.43 3.07 0.37
C ASP A 187 8.89 1.72 0.89
N ILE A 188 7.87 1.80 1.75
CA ILE A 188 7.17 0.62 2.25
C ILE A 188 6.41 -0.05 1.10
N LYS A 189 6.78 -1.30 0.83
CA LYS A 189 6.06 -2.23 -0.06
C LYS A 189 4.86 -2.84 0.66
N LYS A 190 5.03 -3.22 1.92
CA LYS A 190 4.04 -3.96 2.69
C LYS A 190 4.31 -3.82 4.19
N ALA A 191 3.26 -3.67 4.99
CA ALA A 191 3.36 -3.59 6.45
C ALA A 191 2.50 -4.67 7.12
N VAL A 192 3.12 -5.70 7.69
CA VAL A 192 2.40 -6.82 8.31
C VAL A 192 2.23 -6.55 9.80
N ILE A 193 0.99 -6.38 10.22
CA ILE A 193 0.58 -6.14 11.60
C ILE A 193 0.38 -7.47 12.31
N LYS A 194 1.02 -7.61 13.48
CA LYS A 194 0.75 -8.66 14.46
C LYS A 194 0.24 -8.03 15.75
N ILE A 195 -1.03 -8.29 16.05
CA ILE A 195 -1.71 -7.76 17.24
C ILE A 195 -0.92 -8.17 18.50
N HIS A 196 -0.75 -7.26 19.44
CA HIS A 196 0.03 -7.41 20.67
C HIS A 196 1.55 -7.61 20.51
N ASP A 197 2.10 -7.65 19.30
CA ASP A 197 3.55 -7.76 19.04
C ASP A 197 4.09 -6.46 18.43
N GLY A 198 3.58 -6.06 17.27
CA GLY A 198 4.12 -4.93 16.52
C GLY A 198 3.85 -5.00 15.02
N ILE A 199 4.75 -4.42 14.23
CA ILE A 199 4.64 -4.35 12.77
C ILE A 199 5.94 -4.73 12.06
N TYR A 200 5.83 -5.51 10.99
CA TYR A 200 6.93 -5.91 10.13
C TYR A 200 6.86 -5.11 8.83
N LEU A 201 7.88 -4.31 8.55
CA LEU A 201 7.94 -3.42 7.41
C LEU A 201 8.82 -4.02 6.32
N HIS A 202 8.21 -4.33 5.19
CA HIS A 202 8.91 -4.73 3.97
C HIS A 202 9.04 -3.51 3.07
N PHE A 203 10.28 -3.20 2.68
CA PHE A 203 10.58 -2.09 1.78
C PHE A 203 10.71 -2.59 0.34
N PHE A 204 10.50 -1.70 -0.62
CA PHE A 204 11.03 -1.92 -1.96
C PHE A 204 12.55 -1.75 -1.89
N THR A 205 13.26 -2.78 -2.30
CA THR A 205 14.71 -2.79 -2.32
C THR A 205 15.22 -3.38 -3.63
N PRO A 206 16.49 -3.12 -3.99
CA PRO A 206 17.12 -3.78 -5.13
C PRO A 206 17.19 -5.30 -4.99
N GLU A 207 17.28 -5.80 -3.76
CA GLU A 207 17.43 -7.22 -3.43
C GLU A 207 16.10 -7.79 -2.89
N PRO A 208 15.42 -8.68 -3.63
CA PRO A 208 14.05 -9.09 -3.30
C PRO A 208 13.89 -9.87 -1.98
N GLU A 209 14.98 -10.31 -1.34
CA GLU A 209 14.98 -11.08 -0.09
C GLU A 209 15.42 -10.28 1.14
N ASP A 210 15.44 -8.94 1.06
CA ASP A 210 15.77 -8.12 2.22
C ASP A 210 14.81 -8.39 3.42
N PRO A 211 15.35 -8.64 4.62
CA PRO A 211 14.53 -8.96 5.78
C PRO A 211 13.68 -7.75 6.20
N PRO A 212 12.45 -7.97 6.69
CA PRO A 212 11.63 -6.87 7.18
C PRO A 212 12.20 -6.25 8.46
N ILE A 213 11.98 -4.95 8.61
CA ILE A 213 12.24 -4.23 9.87
C ILE A 213 11.08 -4.53 10.82
N HIS A 214 11.38 -5.00 12.03
CA HIS A 214 10.37 -5.33 13.03
C HIS A 214 10.33 -4.26 14.13
N ILE A 215 9.24 -3.49 14.17
CA ILE A 215 8.97 -2.50 15.21
C ILE A 215 8.03 -3.10 16.24
N ARG A 216 8.51 -3.25 17.47
CA ARG A 216 7.85 -3.98 18.56
C ARG A 216 7.32 -3.05 19.63
N LEU A 217 6.07 -3.26 20.02
CA LEU A 217 5.43 -2.54 21.12
C LEU A 217 6.19 -2.82 22.43
N GLY A 218 6.44 -1.76 23.20
CA GLY A 218 7.12 -1.82 24.50
C GLY A 218 8.61 -2.21 24.46
N VAL A 219 9.18 -2.45 23.27
CA VAL A 219 10.56 -2.91 23.09
C VAL A 219 11.37 -1.94 22.24
N THR A 220 10.93 -1.66 21.00
CA THR A 220 11.66 -0.78 20.07
C THR A 220 11.75 0.63 20.64
N THR A 221 12.95 1.22 20.59
CA THR A 221 13.22 2.56 21.11
C THR A 221 13.12 3.65 20.03
N ALA A 222 13.07 4.91 20.45
CA ALA A 222 13.16 6.06 19.55
C ALA A 222 14.47 6.09 18.74
N GLU A 223 15.56 5.63 19.34
CA GLU A 223 16.87 5.51 18.68
C GLU A 223 16.83 4.44 17.61
N ASP A 224 16.31 3.24 17.92
CA ASP A 224 16.13 2.17 16.94
C ASP A 224 15.31 2.66 15.73
N LEU A 225 14.18 3.35 15.98
CA LEU A 225 13.37 3.94 14.90
C LEU A 225 14.17 4.91 14.03
N THR A 226 15.02 5.73 14.64
CA THR A 226 15.83 6.72 13.90
C THR A 226 16.93 6.05 13.09
N CYS A 227 17.50 4.96 13.60
CA CYS A 227 18.49 4.15 12.89
C CYS A 227 17.88 3.41 11.71
N ASP A 228 16.69 2.84 11.89
CA ASP A 228 16.02 1.99 10.89
C ASP A 228 15.26 2.79 9.82
N LEU A 229 14.58 3.88 10.22
CA LEU A 229 13.68 4.67 9.34
C LEU A 229 14.24 6.06 8.99
N GLY A 230 15.36 6.46 9.58
CA GLY A 230 15.85 7.84 9.54
C GLY A 230 15.11 8.76 10.53
N PRO A 231 15.41 10.06 10.54
CA PRO A 231 14.77 10.99 11.47
C PRO A 231 13.27 11.18 11.16
N PRO A 232 12.42 11.36 12.18
CA PRO A 232 11.02 11.68 11.96
C PRO A 232 10.88 13.05 11.30
N VAL A 233 9.86 13.20 10.46
CA VAL A 233 9.59 14.50 9.79
C VAL A 233 9.07 15.52 10.78
N LEU A 234 8.30 15.07 11.77
CA LEU A 234 7.81 15.91 12.86
C LEU A 234 7.87 15.15 14.17
N THR A 235 8.21 15.87 15.25
CA THR A 235 8.05 15.40 16.62
C THR A 235 7.03 16.28 17.33
N HIS A 236 6.02 15.67 17.94
CA HIS A 236 4.96 16.38 18.65
C HIS A 236 4.83 15.86 20.08
N TYR A 237 4.98 16.73 21.08
CA TYR A 237 4.86 16.37 22.49
C TYR A 237 3.38 16.38 22.90
N LYS A 238 2.94 15.35 23.63
CA LYS A 238 1.57 15.29 24.16
C LYS A 238 1.45 16.31 25.31
N GLU A 239 1.15 17.56 24.97
CA GLU A 239 1.01 18.66 25.94
C GLU A 239 -0.41 18.78 26.50
N ASP A 240 -1.44 18.31 25.77
CA ASP A 240 -2.85 18.55 26.10
C ASP A 240 -3.59 17.22 26.32
N ASP A 241 -3.68 16.79 27.59
CA ASP A 241 -4.52 15.66 27.99
C ASP A 241 -5.78 16.18 28.69
N ARG A 242 -6.66 16.90 27.97
CA ARG A 242 -7.95 17.36 28.55
C ARG A 242 -8.87 16.21 28.97
N MET A 243 -8.53 14.98 28.62
CA MET A 243 -9.22 13.75 29.03
C MET A 243 -8.56 13.08 30.26
N SER A 244 -7.40 13.54 30.72
CA SER A 244 -6.70 13.00 31.92
C SER A 244 -7.56 13.12 33.18
N ILE A 245 -8.42 14.14 33.24
CA ILE A 245 -9.40 14.34 34.33
C ILE A 245 -10.41 13.19 34.45
N HIS A 246 -10.56 12.34 33.43
CA HIS A 246 -11.44 11.18 33.42
C HIS A 246 -10.69 9.84 33.41
N ALA A 247 -9.36 9.86 33.28
CA ALA A 247 -8.53 8.67 33.36
C ALA A 247 -8.41 8.24 34.83
N THR A 248 -9.13 7.19 35.22
CA THR A 248 -8.99 6.59 36.54
C THR A 248 -7.69 5.78 36.61
N GLY A 249 -6.55 6.48 36.72
CA GLY A 249 -5.26 5.90 37.09
C GLY A 249 -4.16 5.87 36.01
N GLN A 250 -2.98 6.37 36.41
CA GLN A 250 -1.63 5.98 35.98
C GLN A 250 -1.07 6.31 34.58
N ASP A 251 -1.79 6.97 33.67
CA ASP A 251 -1.23 7.32 32.33
C ASP A 251 -0.80 8.80 32.16
N ASP A 252 -0.44 9.46 33.27
CA ASP A 252 0.20 10.80 33.32
C ASP A 252 1.69 10.75 32.89
N GLU A 253 2.05 9.83 32.01
CA GLU A 253 3.41 9.75 31.52
C GLU A 253 3.58 10.64 30.30
N GLU A 254 4.49 11.62 30.43
CA GLU A 254 5.01 12.39 29.31
C GLU A 254 5.27 11.45 28.14
N SER A 255 4.72 11.79 26.98
CA SER A 255 4.84 11.00 25.77
C SER A 255 4.93 11.94 24.58
N TYR A 256 5.57 11.49 23.51
CA TYR A 256 5.73 12.28 22.30
C TYR A 256 5.54 11.40 21.08
N PHE A 257 5.10 12.00 19.98
CA PHE A 257 4.91 11.35 18.71
C PHE A 257 6.12 11.57 17.81
N TYR A 258 6.56 10.50 17.15
CA TYR A 258 7.35 10.58 15.93
C TYR A 258 6.43 10.38 14.73
N ASN A 259 6.34 11.38 13.86
CA ASN A 259 5.52 11.36 12.67
C ASN A 259 6.40 11.11 11.43
N TYR A 260 6.13 10.00 10.74
CA TYR A 260 6.77 9.61 9.49
C TYR A 260 5.74 9.70 8.36
N PHE A 261 5.36 10.93 7.98
CA PHE A 261 4.36 11.18 6.94
C PHE A 261 4.69 10.47 5.62
N GLN A 262 5.99 10.41 5.28
CA GLN A 262 6.54 9.74 4.10
C GLN A 262 6.44 8.21 4.14
N HIS A 263 6.19 7.62 5.31
CA HIS A 263 5.95 6.18 5.47
C HIS A 263 4.49 5.87 5.80
N GLY A 264 3.68 6.90 6.03
CA GLY A 264 2.29 6.74 6.42
C GLY A 264 2.12 6.23 7.84
N MET A 265 3.03 6.60 8.75
CA MET A 265 3.07 6.05 10.11
C MET A 265 3.30 7.11 11.18
N ASP A 266 2.74 6.86 12.36
CA ASP A 266 3.07 7.59 13.59
C ASP A 266 3.41 6.61 14.72
N PHE A 267 4.35 7.00 15.57
CA PHE A 267 4.71 6.24 16.76
C PHE A 267 4.51 7.09 18.01
N LEU A 268 3.67 6.64 18.94
CA LEU A 268 3.64 7.22 20.29
C LEU A 268 4.76 6.60 21.11
N ILE A 269 5.62 7.42 21.68
CA ILE A 269 6.80 7.00 22.42
C ILE A 269 6.68 7.47 23.87
N SER A 270 7.03 6.59 24.80
CA SER A 270 7.12 6.93 26.23
C SER A 270 8.23 7.96 26.47
N GLY A 271 7.94 9.04 27.19
CA GLY A 271 8.92 10.02 27.65
C GLY A 271 9.89 9.47 28.71
N LYS A 272 9.53 8.38 29.40
CA LYS A 272 10.40 7.76 30.42
C LYS A 272 11.33 6.70 29.85
N THR A 273 10.77 5.78 29.06
CA THR A 273 11.54 4.64 28.54
C THR A 273 12.06 4.86 27.11
N HIS A 274 11.58 5.90 26.43
CA HIS A 274 11.81 6.15 25.01
C HIS A 274 11.45 4.96 24.12
N ARG A 275 10.47 4.13 24.54
CA ARG A 275 9.98 2.97 23.80
C ARG A 275 8.63 3.23 23.15
N VAL A 276 8.42 2.60 21.99
CA VAL A 276 7.16 2.64 21.24
C VAL A 276 6.03 2.04 22.09
N ARG A 277 4.97 2.83 22.28
CA ARG A 277 3.73 2.44 22.97
C ARG A 277 2.58 2.21 22.02
N LYS A 278 2.51 3.02 20.96
CA LYS A 278 1.48 2.89 19.94
C LYS A 278 2.08 3.05 18.56
N ILE A 279 1.56 2.30 17.62
CA ILE A 279 1.91 2.37 16.20
C ILE A 279 0.62 2.71 15.46
N ILE A 280 0.63 3.74 14.63
CA ILE A 280 -0.52 4.15 13.81
C ILE A 280 -0.08 4.07 12.35
N VAL A 281 -0.87 3.43 11.50
CA VAL A 281 -0.67 3.35 10.04
C VAL A 281 -1.85 3.94 9.29
N HIS A 282 -1.57 4.62 8.19
CA HIS A 282 -2.57 5.40 7.44
C HIS A 282 -2.75 4.87 6.01
N SER A 283 -4.00 4.83 5.56
CA SER A 283 -4.39 4.26 4.25
C SER A 283 -4.44 5.30 3.11
N ASN A 284 -4.30 6.60 3.41
CA ASN A 284 -4.34 7.70 2.43
C ASN A 284 -5.52 7.60 1.43
N VAL A 285 -6.75 7.45 1.92
CA VAL A 285 -7.95 7.28 1.09
C VAL A 285 -8.39 8.63 0.49
N PRO A 286 -8.51 8.76 -0.85
CA PRO A 286 -9.03 9.97 -1.48
C PRO A 286 -10.40 10.38 -0.94
N GLY A 287 -10.61 11.69 -0.77
CA GLY A 287 -11.87 12.22 -0.24
C GLY A 287 -12.05 12.05 1.27
N SER A 288 -11.09 11.46 1.99
CA SER A 288 -11.09 11.42 3.45
C SER A 288 -10.41 12.65 4.06
N PRO A 289 -10.70 13.00 5.33
CA PRO A 289 -10.03 14.09 6.04
C PRO A 289 -8.52 13.92 6.22
N LEU A 290 -8.01 12.69 6.12
CA LEU A 290 -6.59 12.37 6.27
C LEU A 290 -5.85 12.27 4.92
N PHE A 291 -6.56 12.45 3.81
CA PHE A 291 -5.97 12.35 2.48
C PHE A 291 -4.83 13.34 2.32
N GLN A 292 -3.70 12.87 1.79
CA GLN A 292 -2.47 13.63 1.57
C GLN A 292 -1.78 14.20 2.80
N ARG A 293 -2.27 13.89 4.01
CA ARG A 293 -1.50 14.14 5.24
C ARG A 293 -0.41 13.09 5.44
N TYR A 294 -0.67 11.87 4.97
CA TYR A 294 0.20 10.71 5.07
C TYR A 294 0.29 10.01 3.72
N LYS A 295 1.47 9.45 3.40
CA LYS A 295 1.61 8.47 2.32
C LYS A 295 0.78 7.22 2.66
N ARG A 296 0.30 6.49 1.66
CA ARG A 296 -0.35 5.20 1.88
C ARG A 296 0.64 4.20 2.46
N CYS A 297 0.30 3.59 3.59
CA CYS A 297 0.98 2.42 4.14
C CYS A 297 0.18 1.15 3.75
N PRO A 298 0.70 0.24 2.91
CA PRO A 298 -0.01 -0.99 2.51
C PRO A 298 -0.01 -2.03 3.65
N TRP A 299 -0.88 -1.81 4.64
CA TRP A 299 -0.94 -2.66 5.82
C TRP A 299 -1.84 -3.89 5.65
N GLU A 300 -1.50 -4.97 6.34
CA GLU A 300 -2.35 -6.15 6.50
C GLU A 300 -2.19 -6.77 7.90
N PHE A 301 -3.25 -7.38 8.41
CA PHE A 301 -3.20 -8.21 9.60
C PHE A 301 -2.79 -9.63 9.24
N SER A 302 -1.81 -10.17 9.98
CA SER A 302 -1.57 -11.61 10.01
C SER A 302 -2.40 -12.24 11.12
N LEU A 303 -3.58 -12.78 10.78
CA LEU A 303 -4.44 -13.45 11.75
C LEU A 303 -4.00 -14.90 11.90
N SER A 304 -3.15 -15.18 12.89
CA SER A 304 -2.93 -16.55 13.36
C SER A 304 -3.93 -16.87 14.45
N PHE A 305 -5.01 -17.59 14.13
CA PHE A 305 -5.87 -18.17 15.16
C PHE A 305 -5.10 -19.30 15.87
N GLN A 306 -4.39 -18.97 16.94
CA GLN A 306 -3.96 -20.02 17.86
C GLN A 306 -5.22 -20.61 18.48
N ASN A 307 -5.51 -21.88 18.17
CA ASN A 307 -6.35 -22.71 19.02
C ASN A 307 -5.63 -22.87 20.37
N ALA A 308 -5.69 -21.85 21.21
CA ALA A 308 -5.24 -21.90 22.58
C ALA A 308 -6.21 -22.80 23.35
N ALA A 309 -5.93 -24.10 23.33
CA ALA A 309 -6.39 -24.98 24.40
C ALA A 309 -5.97 -24.32 25.72
N ARG A 310 -6.95 -23.91 26.53
CA ARG A 310 -6.72 -23.34 27.85
C ARG A 310 -5.71 -24.21 28.60
N PRO A 311 -4.71 -23.64 29.30
CA PRO A 311 -3.93 -24.43 30.23
C PRO A 311 -4.87 -24.94 31.32
N SER A 312 -5.08 -26.26 31.38
CA SER A 312 -5.70 -26.90 32.52
C SER A 312 -4.82 -26.66 33.75
N HIS A 313 -5.41 -26.11 34.81
CA HIS A 313 -4.75 -25.89 36.10
C HIS A 313 -3.97 -27.14 36.59
N PRO A 314 -2.83 -26.98 37.29
CA PRO A 314 -2.14 -28.10 37.90
C PRO A 314 -2.97 -28.64 39.07
N ILE A 315 -3.25 -29.93 39.05
CA ILE A 315 -3.82 -30.68 40.18
C ILE A 315 -2.69 -30.94 41.18
N GLU A 316 -2.88 -30.50 42.43
CA GLU A 316 -1.98 -30.79 43.55
C GLU A 316 -1.91 -32.30 43.86
N PRO A 317 -0.74 -32.85 44.22
CA PRO A 317 -0.62 -34.25 44.58
C PRO A 317 -0.82 -34.47 46.09
N GLY A 318 -1.79 -35.33 46.42
CA GLY A 318 -1.65 -36.28 47.52
C GLY A 318 -2.60 -36.09 48.71
N THR A 319 -3.59 -36.97 48.81
CA THR A 319 -3.97 -37.52 50.12
C THR A 319 -4.39 -38.97 49.93
N THR A 320 -3.72 -39.84 50.67
CA THR A 320 -3.80 -41.30 50.68
C THR A 320 -5.21 -41.83 50.98
N PRO A 321 -5.67 -42.92 50.32
CA PRO A 321 -6.70 -43.80 50.88
C PRO A 321 -6.06 -44.99 51.64
N PRO A 322 -6.69 -45.47 52.73
CA PRO A 322 -6.20 -46.63 53.48
C PRO A 322 -6.67 -47.97 52.90
N THR A 323 -5.96 -48.98 53.38
CA THR A 323 -5.73 -50.36 52.95
C THR A 323 -6.86 -51.37 53.21
N ALA A 324 -6.80 -52.48 52.45
CA ALA A 324 -7.26 -53.86 52.69
C ALA A 324 -8.79 -54.13 52.63
N THR A 325 -9.30 -55.24 52.06
CA THR A 325 -8.89 -56.66 52.23
C THR A 325 -9.49 -57.57 51.12
N ASP A 326 -8.70 -58.55 50.69
CA ASP A 326 -8.99 -60.00 50.46
C ASP A 326 -10.00 -60.60 49.43
N LEU A 327 -9.50 -61.72 48.86
CA LEU A 327 -10.15 -62.91 48.23
C LEU A 327 -10.66 -62.76 46.78
N ASP A 328 -10.59 -63.74 45.86
CA ASP A 328 -9.93 -65.05 45.70
C ASP A 328 -10.12 -65.48 44.22
N SER A 329 -9.21 -66.34 43.73
CA SER A 329 -9.26 -67.34 42.65
C SER A 329 -10.02 -67.14 41.31
N SER A 330 -9.31 -67.36 40.19
CA SER A 330 -9.41 -68.56 39.32
C SER A 330 -8.99 -68.32 37.86
N VAL A 331 -8.44 -69.37 37.24
CA VAL A 331 -7.71 -69.50 35.96
C VAL A 331 -8.45 -70.60 35.14
N PRO A 332 -8.16 -70.98 33.86
CA PRO A 332 -7.78 -70.31 32.59
C PRO A 332 -8.74 -70.68 31.40
N LYS A 333 -8.42 -70.29 30.15
CA LYS A 333 -8.14 -71.19 28.96
C LYS A 333 -8.16 -70.42 27.62
N ILE A 334 -7.04 -70.35 26.88
CA ILE A 334 -6.54 -71.19 25.76
C ILE A 334 -7.09 -70.83 24.35
N GLY A 335 -6.14 -70.55 23.44
CA GLY A 335 -6.28 -70.69 21.96
C GLY A 335 -5.30 -69.77 21.19
N LYS A 336 -4.01 -70.11 21.06
CA LYS A 336 -3.31 -70.66 19.86
C LYS A 336 -3.51 -69.84 18.56
N LYS A 337 -2.52 -69.55 17.69
CA LYS A 337 -1.06 -69.77 17.59
C LYS A 337 -0.56 -69.08 16.28
N ASN A 338 0.62 -68.44 16.34
CA ASN A 338 1.76 -68.47 15.39
C ASN A 338 1.57 -68.06 13.90
N LYS A 339 2.46 -67.33 13.21
CA LYS A 339 3.96 -67.39 13.07
C LYS A 339 4.37 -66.14 12.23
N ILE A 340 5.24 -65.22 12.64
CA ILE A 340 6.73 -65.16 12.61
C ILE A 340 7.41 -65.64 11.32
N LYS A 341 8.09 -64.70 10.64
CA LYS A 341 9.55 -64.64 10.32
C LYS A 341 9.86 -63.32 9.58
N LYS A 342 11.07 -62.73 9.54
CA LYS A 342 12.15 -62.38 10.49
C LYS A 342 13.22 -61.66 9.64
N LYS A 343 13.62 -60.44 10.05
CA LYS A 343 14.89 -59.70 9.81
C LYS A 343 15.55 -59.65 8.42
N THR A 344 16.01 -58.46 8.04
CA THR A 344 17.45 -58.14 7.98
C THR A 344 17.68 -56.64 8.26
N GLU A 345 18.59 -56.33 9.18
CA GLU A 345 19.13 -54.99 9.50
C GLU A 345 20.31 -54.67 8.58
N SER A 346 20.48 -53.40 8.18
CA SER A 346 21.77 -52.81 7.82
C SER A 346 21.88 -51.39 8.37
N GLU A 347 22.90 -51.13 9.18
CA GLU A 347 23.18 -49.86 9.86
C GLU A 347 23.86 -48.80 8.95
N ARG A 348 23.34 -47.56 9.04
CA ARG A 348 24.01 -46.21 9.00
C ARG A 348 24.70 -45.73 7.70
N PRO A 349 24.81 -44.40 7.43
CA PRO A 349 24.79 -43.27 8.39
C PRO A 349 23.84 -42.09 8.09
N ARG A 350 23.70 -41.24 9.11
CA ARG A 350 23.03 -39.93 9.10
C ARG A 350 23.65 -38.99 8.06
N THR A 351 22.83 -38.43 7.19
CA THR A 351 23.09 -37.13 6.55
C THR A 351 21.89 -36.23 6.82
N SER A 352 22.15 -35.23 7.64
CA SER A 352 21.30 -34.08 7.93
C SER A 352 21.00 -33.31 6.65
N PHE A 353 19.76 -33.37 6.18
CA PHE A 353 19.15 -32.37 5.31
C PHE A 353 17.63 -32.56 5.43
N GLU A 354 17.02 -31.92 6.44
CA GLU A 354 15.57 -31.72 6.44
C GLU A 354 15.29 -30.64 5.40
N VAL A 355 14.74 -31.07 4.26
CA VAL A 355 14.09 -30.19 3.31
C VAL A 355 12.86 -29.63 4.02
N TYR A 356 12.88 -28.35 4.36
CA TYR A 356 11.66 -27.65 4.76
C TYR A 356 10.74 -27.62 3.55
N ASP A 357 9.72 -28.47 3.58
CA ASP A 357 8.61 -28.44 2.64
C ASP A 357 7.81 -27.16 2.91
N ASN A 358 8.09 -26.10 2.14
CA ASN A 358 7.34 -24.85 2.14
C ASN A 358 6.02 -25.04 1.39
N THR A 359 5.17 -25.93 1.87
CA THR A 359 3.74 -25.88 1.54
C THR A 359 3.12 -24.76 2.39
N PRO A 360 2.48 -23.73 1.79
CA PRO A 360 1.76 -22.72 2.55
C PRO A 360 0.69 -23.41 3.38
N ASN A 361 0.73 -23.23 4.70
CA ASN A 361 -0.33 -23.73 5.56
C ASN A 361 -1.61 -22.92 5.27
N ASP A 362 -2.60 -23.58 4.68
CA ASP A 362 -3.81 -23.05 4.06
C ASP A 362 -4.87 -22.53 5.06
N SER A 363 -4.45 -21.74 6.06
CA SER A 363 -5.37 -21.20 7.07
C SER A 363 -4.93 -19.85 7.69
N GLN A 364 -4.17 -19.03 6.96
CA GLN A 364 -3.92 -17.64 7.35
C GLN A 364 -4.97 -16.74 6.68
N GLU A 365 -5.94 -16.27 7.45
CA GLU A 365 -6.83 -15.19 6.98
C GLU A 365 -6.10 -13.86 7.08
N THR A 366 -6.08 -13.11 5.99
CA THR A 366 -5.50 -11.76 5.92
C THR A 366 -6.61 -10.73 5.79
N VAL A 367 -6.48 -9.62 6.51
CA VAL A 367 -7.33 -8.43 6.37
C VAL A 367 -6.42 -7.25 6.06
N ALA A 368 -6.68 -6.51 5.00
CA ALA A 368 -5.79 -5.50 4.46
C ALA A 368 -6.43 -4.11 4.33
N PHE A 369 -5.62 -3.12 3.96
CA PHE A 369 -6.03 -1.72 3.87
C PHE A 369 -7.16 -1.39 2.88
N TYR A 370 -7.45 -2.31 1.95
CA TYR A 370 -8.56 -2.17 1.00
C TYR A 370 -9.86 -2.85 1.48
N ASP A 371 -9.81 -3.58 2.60
CA ASP A 371 -11.00 -4.20 3.18
C ASP A 371 -11.83 -3.18 3.97
N THR A 372 -13.14 -3.39 4.01
CA THR A 372 -14.05 -2.53 4.75
C THR A 372 -14.01 -2.83 6.24
N ILE A 373 -14.42 -1.84 7.04
CA ILE A 373 -14.55 -1.98 8.48
C ILE A 373 -15.44 -3.15 8.91
N ASP A 374 -16.42 -3.56 8.09
CA ASP A 374 -17.30 -4.69 8.42
C ASP A 374 -16.59 -6.04 8.30
N ILE A 375 -15.65 -6.16 7.35
CA ILE A 375 -14.75 -7.32 7.28
C ILE A 375 -13.85 -7.33 8.52
N LEU A 376 -13.25 -6.19 8.89
CA LEU A 376 -12.42 -6.08 10.09
C LEU A 376 -13.20 -6.48 11.35
N LYS A 377 -14.43 -5.97 11.53
CA LYS A 377 -15.31 -6.32 12.66
C LYS A 377 -15.58 -7.82 12.72
N SER A 378 -15.87 -8.44 11.57
CA SER A 378 -16.13 -9.88 11.50
C SER A 378 -14.93 -10.73 11.90
N LYS A 379 -13.71 -10.27 11.61
CA LYS A 379 -12.48 -11.02 11.89
C LYS A 379 -11.91 -10.74 13.28
N LEU A 380 -11.82 -9.47 13.67
CA LEU A 380 -11.27 -9.04 14.97
C LEU A 380 -12.28 -9.15 16.11
N GLY A 381 -13.58 -9.12 15.81
CA GLY A 381 -14.66 -9.15 16.79
C GLY A 381 -15.07 -10.54 17.30
N GLN A 382 -14.49 -11.64 16.79
CA GLN A 382 -14.93 -13.01 17.10
C GLN A 382 -14.82 -13.41 18.59
N GLY A 383 -14.14 -12.61 19.42
CA GLY A 383 -14.07 -12.78 20.87
C GLY A 383 -15.05 -11.93 21.69
N SER A 384 -15.77 -10.99 21.07
CA SER A 384 -16.64 -10.05 21.79
C SER A 384 -18.06 -10.60 21.96
N ARG A 385 -18.53 -10.71 23.22
CA ARG A 385 -19.90 -11.14 23.55
C ARG A 385 -20.98 -10.08 23.28
N HIS A 386 -20.60 -8.89 22.81
CA HIS A 386 -21.53 -7.81 22.52
C HIS A 386 -21.84 -7.75 21.02
N SER A 387 -23.12 -7.91 20.66
CA SER A 387 -23.61 -7.95 19.27
C SER A 387 -23.47 -6.64 18.49
N ALA A 388 -23.08 -5.55 19.16
CA ALA A 388 -22.75 -4.27 18.55
C ALA A 388 -21.49 -3.73 19.25
N GLN A 389 -20.37 -3.69 18.53
CA GLN A 389 -19.23 -2.92 19.00
C GLN A 389 -19.57 -1.44 18.87
N PRO A 390 -19.53 -0.66 19.98
CA PRO A 390 -19.78 0.76 19.91
C PRO A 390 -18.66 1.45 19.10
N SER A 391 -19.04 2.38 18.24
CA SER A 391 -18.12 3.29 17.57
C SER A 391 -18.27 4.71 18.11
N MET A 392 -17.17 5.46 18.18
CA MET A 392 -17.21 6.88 18.47
C MET A 392 -17.20 7.68 17.18
N GLN A 393 -18.23 8.50 16.96
CA GLN A 393 -18.29 9.42 15.82
C GLN A 393 -17.34 10.60 16.06
N LEU A 394 -16.59 10.98 15.04
CA LEU A 394 -15.61 12.07 15.06
C LEU A 394 -15.89 13.05 13.91
N GLU A 395 -16.00 14.33 14.25
CA GLU A 395 -16.17 15.43 13.30
C GLU A 395 -14.81 16.03 12.94
N ARG A 396 -14.33 15.79 11.72
CA ARG A 396 -12.99 16.21 11.26
C ARG A 396 -12.96 17.57 10.57
N THR A 397 -14.06 18.33 10.57
CA THR A 397 -14.18 19.61 9.85
C THR A 397 -13.11 20.64 10.28
N ALA A 398 -12.70 20.62 11.55
CA ALA A 398 -11.68 21.52 12.09
C ALA A 398 -10.24 21.09 11.78
N ASP A 399 -10.03 19.81 11.43
CA ASP A 399 -8.70 19.25 11.10
C ASP A 399 -8.29 19.56 9.65
N LEU A 400 -9.22 20.08 8.84
CA LEU A 400 -8.94 20.49 7.47
C LEU A 400 -8.12 21.79 7.46
N PRO A 401 -7.00 21.84 6.72
CA PRO A 401 -6.28 23.09 6.54
C PRO A 401 -7.21 24.10 5.86
N GLN A 402 -7.42 25.27 6.49
CA GLN A 402 -8.28 26.34 5.96
C GLN A 402 -7.86 26.84 4.57
N ASN A 403 -6.66 26.47 4.11
CA ASN A 403 -6.08 26.85 2.82
C ASN A 403 -6.04 25.72 1.77
N GLU A 404 -6.50 24.50 2.08
CA GLU A 404 -6.56 23.43 1.07
C GLU A 404 -7.92 23.43 0.37
N LEU A 405 -7.89 23.55 -0.96
CA LEU A 405 -9.06 23.55 -1.85
C LEU A 405 -9.69 22.14 -2.01
N LEU A 406 -9.56 21.29 -0.99
CA LEU A 406 -10.13 19.95 -0.97
C LEU A 406 -11.56 20.05 -0.41
N THR A 407 -12.55 20.12 -1.30
CA THR A 407 -13.95 19.96 -0.91
C THR A 407 -14.19 18.50 -0.55
N LEU A 408 -14.25 18.18 0.74
CA LEU A 408 -14.68 16.85 1.19
C LEU A 408 -16.19 16.72 1.02
N SER A 409 -16.63 15.57 0.52
CA SER A 409 -18.03 15.18 0.50
C SER A 409 -18.56 14.95 1.91
N ASN A 410 -17.69 14.49 2.83
CA ASN A 410 -18.02 14.23 4.23
C ASN A 410 -16.78 14.35 5.15
N SER A 411 -16.96 14.96 6.32
CA SER A 411 -15.93 15.11 7.35
C SER A 411 -16.13 14.19 8.56
N THR A 412 -17.22 13.43 8.60
CA THR A 412 -17.51 12.48 9.68
C THR A 412 -16.75 11.18 9.53
N THR A 413 -16.18 10.68 10.62
CA THR A 413 -15.48 9.39 10.70
C THR A 413 -15.90 8.63 11.95
N HIS A 414 -15.62 7.32 11.99
CA HIS A 414 -15.99 6.46 13.10
C HIS A 414 -14.77 5.72 13.65
N LEU A 415 -14.53 5.85 14.95
CA LEU A 415 -13.49 5.11 15.66
C LEU A 415 -14.06 3.81 16.25
N TYR A 416 -13.41 2.70 15.95
CA TYR A 416 -13.71 1.37 16.46
C TYR A 416 -12.53 0.85 17.28
N ALA A 417 -12.83 0.11 18.35
CA ALA A 417 -11.82 -0.49 19.21
C ALA A 417 -12.03 -2.00 19.34
N PHE A 418 -10.93 -2.72 19.31
CA PHE A 418 -10.79 -4.17 19.44
C PHE A 418 -9.71 -4.46 20.48
N ASP A 419 -9.49 -5.74 20.76
CA ASP A 419 -8.38 -6.16 21.62
C ASP A 419 -7.03 -5.82 20.96
N GLY A 420 -6.27 -4.90 21.56
CA GLY A 420 -4.95 -4.45 21.09
C GLY A 420 -4.94 -3.59 19.81
N VAL A 421 -6.11 -3.25 19.26
CA VAL A 421 -6.24 -2.52 17.99
C VAL A 421 -7.35 -1.49 18.06
N PHE A 422 -7.15 -0.31 17.48
CA PHE A 422 -8.23 0.58 17.09
C PHE A 422 -8.15 0.90 15.60
N CYS A 423 -9.26 1.32 15.01
CA CYS A 423 -9.25 1.79 13.63
C CYS A 423 -10.28 2.90 13.43
N GLU A 424 -9.94 3.85 12.56
CA GLU A 424 -10.83 4.90 12.12
C GLU A 424 -11.32 4.58 10.71
N ALA A 425 -12.63 4.67 10.47
CA ALA A 425 -13.22 4.41 9.16
C ALA A 425 -14.08 5.58 8.68
N SER A 426 -14.18 5.71 7.35
CA SER A 426 -15.11 6.61 6.68
C SER A 426 -16.56 6.13 6.86
N GLU A 427 -17.54 6.96 6.51
CA GLU A 427 -18.94 6.51 6.45
C GLU A 427 -19.21 5.43 5.39
N LEU A 428 -18.38 5.36 4.34
CA LEU A 428 -18.44 4.29 3.35
C LEU A 428 -17.83 2.98 3.87
N GLY A 429 -17.20 3.01 5.05
CA GLY A 429 -16.56 1.87 5.68
C GLY A 429 -15.10 1.65 5.27
N ASP A 430 -14.50 2.57 4.51
CA ASP A 430 -13.07 2.52 4.19
C ASP A 430 -12.25 2.76 5.46
N VAL A 431 -11.28 1.89 5.74
CA VAL A 431 -10.41 2.05 6.91
C VAL A 431 -9.35 3.11 6.61
N LEU A 432 -9.44 4.25 7.30
CA LEU A 432 -8.57 5.41 7.10
C LEU A 432 -7.23 5.26 7.81
N CYS A 433 -7.26 4.74 9.04
CA CYS A 433 -6.07 4.40 9.81
C CYS A 433 -6.32 3.23 10.77
N VAL A 434 -5.25 2.54 11.14
CA VAL A 434 -5.22 1.47 12.14
C VAL A 434 -4.16 1.80 13.17
N GLY A 435 -4.49 1.64 14.45
CA GLY A 435 -3.57 1.82 15.56
C GLY A 435 -3.44 0.57 16.42
N LEU A 436 -2.22 0.30 16.87
CA LEU A 436 -1.84 -0.79 17.78
C LEU A 436 -1.39 -0.20 19.11
N PHE A 437 -1.69 -0.86 20.23
CA PHE A 437 -1.33 -0.36 21.57
C PHE A 437 -1.12 -1.49 22.57
#